data_AF-A0AA48IIA1-F1
#
_entry.id   AF-A0AA48IIA1-F1
#
_cell.length_a   1.000
_cell.length_b   1.000
_cell.length_c   1.000
_cell.angle_alpha   90.00
_cell.angle_beta   90.00
_cell.angle_gamma   90.00
#
_symmetry.space_group_name_H-M   'P 1'
#
loop_
_entity.id
_entity.type
_entity.pdbx_description
1 polymer ?
#
loop_
_entity_poly.entity_id
_entity_poly.type
_entity_poly.pdbx_seq_one_letter_code
_entity_poly.pdbx_strand_id
1 'polypeptide(L)'
;MAVTVKTTERSPSEAPKADVHVVRTKHAEHACATPAVPTTSTPRLPASRLVIVSVTTAHALLRATSRARLARRLAPGGASIINVRCRVECLATASRVTNCARRLCCVVTRARRLEQMVDLIMQSTLRDTLNDDPGVRFVTLNCGHIFTIETLDGHMDLNSYYQNVCGKWCGLLTPTGYQKRKTCPSCRASISSPRYSRATKRALLDLQEQVAVIRFAAVLQAHSTTLVAIKEEGTRADVKKILNQVFPSPVTKFKGKRMVAELGTFTDKIIHCISVKAFMGNKSNMFGISGVLGNAWRKVAQRHLDLYAGLAKLVNQDGMPHSVAYQGAISSIYFKELDIARESSPSATRDPKKAALLMARRRVGAPPPQGQAVFSVGALALTIEVRLKMFRVALSFVDHLWNGEGVRGFKGRDDPKHEHEAITASRKGAVSFPRLATGLLLSCIRDAQVMIGRASKSELPRLVLQGHFLWLDVAFNLTRYKSLWALRQLPGEAAATMRTGLVHRSVEERAHCKTRFLKAVGVLSVEQKKNEPFLAEAEKIRGLAEKIVDD
;
A
#
# COMPACT_ATOMS: atom_id res chain seq x y z
N MET A 1 -28.26 -18.26 40.12
CA MET A 1 -28.11 -19.65 39.66
C MET A 1 -26.80 -19.76 38.90
N ALA A 2 -25.82 -20.40 39.52
CA ALA A 2 -24.51 -20.68 38.95
C ALA A 2 -24.60 -21.90 38.04
N VAL A 3 -23.97 -21.86 36.86
CA VAL A 3 -23.50 -23.08 36.19
C VAL A 3 -22.14 -22.78 35.53
N THR A 4 -21.14 -23.44 36.09
CA THR A 4 -19.78 -23.64 35.62
C THR A 4 -19.75 -24.46 34.34
N VAL A 5 -18.92 -24.09 33.36
CA VAL A 5 -18.58 -24.96 32.22
C VAL A 5 -17.07 -25.21 32.23
N LYS A 6 -16.72 -26.47 32.50
CA LYS A 6 -15.36 -27.02 32.43
C LYS A 6 -14.96 -27.26 30.98
N THR A 7 -13.72 -26.93 30.68
CA THR A 7 -12.96 -27.34 29.49
C THR A 7 -12.51 -28.80 29.61
N THR A 8 -12.58 -29.54 28.50
CA THR A 8 -11.82 -30.78 28.30
C THR A 8 -11.18 -30.78 26.92
N GLU A 9 -9.86 -30.95 26.92
CA GLU A 9 -8.97 -31.13 25.78
C GLU A 9 -9.22 -32.49 25.09
N ARG A 10 -9.14 -32.52 23.76
CA ARG A 10 -8.80 -33.71 22.96
C ARG A 10 -8.02 -33.27 21.73
N SER A 11 -6.90 -33.95 21.49
CA SER A 11 -6.05 -33.86 20.28
C SER A 11 -6.17 -35.19 19.49
N PRO A 12 -5.47 -35.40 18.36
CA PRO A 12 -6.03 -35.20 17.01
C PRO A 12 -6.00 -36.48 16.17
N SER A 13 -6.97 -36.67 15.26
CA SER A 13 -6.87 -37.71 14.21
C SER A 13 -7.59 -37.31 12.92
N GLU A 14 -6.80 -37.29 11.85
CA GLU A 14 -7.12 -37.64 10.46
C GLU A 14 -8.33 -36.99 9.76
N ALA A 15 -8.02 -36.11 8.79
CA ALA A 15 -8.96 -35.65 7.76
C ALA A 15 -8.53 -36.20 6.37
N PRO A 16 -9.48 -36.66 5.53
CA PRO A 16 -9.20 -37.30 4.25
C PRO A 16 -8.96 -36.30 3.10
N LYS A 17 -8.25 -36.81 2.09
CA LYS A 17 -7.92 -36.16 0.81
C LYS A 17 -9.19 -35.84 0.01
N ALA A 18 -9.26 -34.64 -0.57
CA ALA A 18 -10.27 -34.25 -1.54
C ALA A 18 -9.65 -34.15 -2.93
N ASP A 19 -10.09 -35.02 -3.84
CA ASP A 19 -9.81 -35.00 -5.27
C ASP A 19 -10.56 -33.85 -5.95
N VAL A 20 -9.83 -33.05 -6.74
CA VAL A 20 -10.37 -31.95 -7.54
C VAL A 20 -10.48 -32.41 -9.00
N HIS A 21 -11.70 -32.71 -9.43
CA HIS A 21 -12.02 -32.94 -10.83
C HIS A 21 -12.08 -31.60 -11.59
N VAL A 22 -11.15 -31.43 -12.54
CA VAL A 22 -11.10 -30.31 -13.50
C VAL A 22 -11.90 -30.72 -14.75
N VAL A 23 -13.09 -30.15 -14.93
CA VAL A 23 -13.85 -30.29 -16.18
C VAL A 23 -13.57 -29.08 -17.08
N ARG A 24 -12.86 -29.34 -18.18
CA ARG A 24 -12.69 -28.45 -19.34
C ARG A 24 -13.87 -28.63 -20.28
N THR A 25 -14.49 -27.56 -20.75
CA THR A 25 -15.38 -27.61 -21.92
C THR A 25 -14.94 -26.63 -23.00
N LYS A 26 -14.70 -27.18 -24.20
CA LYS A 26 -14.35 -26.51 -25.45
C LYS A 26 -15.62 -26.03 -26.19
N HIS A 27 -15.41 -25.04 -27.06
CA HIS A 27 -16.32 -24.54 -28.09
C HIS A 27 -16.95 -25.62 -28.99
N ALA A 28 -18.19 -25.38 -29.45
CA ALA A 28 -18.65 -25.69 -30.80
C ALA A 28 -19.96 -24.95 -31.13
N GLU A 29 -20.14 -24.70 -32.43
CA GLU A 29 -21.14 -23.88 -33.11
C GLU A 29 -22.40 -24.67 -33.51
N HIS A 30 -23.37 -23.92 -34.06
CA HIS A 30 -24.43 -24.31 -35.01
C HIS A 30 -25.79 -24.90 -34.53
N ALA A 31 -26.81 -24.07 -34.77
CA ALA A 31 -28.02 -24.29 -35.57
C ALA A 31 -29.11 -25.33 -35.17
N CYS A 32 -30.31 -24.77 -34.92
CA CYS A 32 -31.62 -25.07 -35.53
C CYS A 32 -32.14 -26.53 -35.58
N ALA A 33 -33.20 -26.83 -34.83
CA ALA A 33 -34.48 -27.39 -35.33
C ALA A 33 -35.43 -27.79 -34.17
N THR A 34 -36.68 -27.35 -34.25
CA THR A 34 -37.87 -27.91 -33.55
C THR A 34 -38.47 -29.05 -34.39
N PRO A 35 -39.17 -30.07 -33.83
CA PRO A 35 -40.61 -30.00 -33.46
C PRO A 35 -40.92 -30.85 -32.18
N ALA A 36 -42.12 -31.06 -31.60
CA ALA A 36 -43.52 -31.05 -32.02
C ALA A 36 -44.48 -30.91 -30.80
N VAL A 37 -45.78 -30.69 -31.07
CA VAL A 37 -46.93 -30.49 -30.15
C VAL A 37 -47.79 -31.80 -30.08
N PRO A 38 -48.64 -32.02 -29.05
CA PRO A 38 -50.13 -31.98 -29.23
C PRO A 38 -50.87 -31.33 -28.03
N THR A 39 -51.67 -30.25 -28.19
CA THR A 39 -53.14 -30.12 -28.45
C THR A 39 -54.12 -30.44 -27.30
N THR A 40 -54.95 -29.44 -26.95
CA THR A 40 -56.42 -29.42 -26.58
C THR A 40 -56.67 -28.08 -25.84
N SER A 41 -57.74 -27.30 -25.95
CA SER A 41 -59.04 -27.23 -26.64
C SER A 41 -59.57 -25.78 -26.45
N THR A 42 -60.41 -25.26 -27.35
CA THR A 42 -60.89 -23.84 -27.41
C THR A 42 -62.16 -23.60 -26.55
N PRO A 43 -62.59 -22.33 -26.31
CA PRO A 43 -63.56 -21.69 -27.23
C PRO A 43 -63.32 -20.19 -27.53
N ARG A 44 -64.01 -19.71 -28.56
CA ARG A 44 -63.85 -18.43 -29.28
C ARG A 44 -64.60 -17.25 -28.63
N LEU A 45 -64.03 -16.04 -28.77
CA LEU A 45 -64.76 -14.77 -28.93
C LEU A 45 -64.07 -13.92 -30.03
N PRO A 46 -64.82 -13.13 -30.84
CA PRO A 46 -64.27 -12.37 -31.95
C PRO A 46 -63.87 -10.94 -31.55
N ALA A 47 -63.21 -10.26 -32.52
CA ALA A 47 -63.01 -8.81 -32.66
C ALA A 47 -61.62 -8.23 -32.25
N SER A 48 -60.82 -8.07 -33.31
CA SER A 48 -59.95 -6.92 -33.61
C SER A 48 -58.94 -6.45 -32.55
N ARG A 49 -57.82 -7.16 -32.43
CA ARG A 49 -56.59 -6.57 -31.91
C ARG A 49 -55.88 -5.79 -33.01
N LEU A 50 -55.97 -4.46 -32.95
CA LEU A 50 -55.09 -3.57 -33.72
C LEU A 50 -53.66 -3.72 -33.19
N VAL A 51 -52.77 -4.34 -33.96
CA VAL A 51 -51.35 -4.44 -33.62
C VAL A 51 -50.63 -3.24 -34.25
N ILE A 52 -50.41 -2.19 -33.45
CA ILE A 52 -49.66 -1.00 -33.87
C ILE A 52 -48.17 -1.30 -33.75
N VAL A 53 -47.44 -1.34 -34.86
CA VAL A 53 -45.98 -1.44 -34.91
C VAL A 53 -45.42 -0.22 -35.61
N SER A 54 -44.73 0.66 -34.87
CA SER A 54 -44.03 1.83 -35.45
C SER A 54 -42.70 1.41 -36.07
N VAL A 55 -42.43 1.78 -37.31
CA VAL A 55 -41.24 1.35 -38.06
C VAL A 55 -40.63 2.52 -38.84
N THR A 56 -39.33 2.78 -38.67
CA THR A 56 -38.61 3.87 -39.38
C THR A 56 -37.27 3.46 -40.01
N THR A 57 -37.09 2.19 -40.42
CA THR A 57 -35.96 1.80 -41.29
C THR A 57 -36.41 0.85 -42.41
N ALA A 58 -35.78 0.94 -43.59
CA ALA A 58 -36.13 0.15 -44.79
C ALA A 58 -36.14 -1.37 -44.52
N HIS A 59 -35.20 -1.87 -43.71
CA HIS A 59 -35.13 -3.28 -43.34
C HIS A 59 -36.27 -3.74 -42.41
N ALA A 60 -36.73 -2.86 -41.52
CA ALA A 60 -37.86 -3.15 -40.65
C ALA A 60 -39.19 -3.02 -41.41
N LEU A 61 -39.26 -2.14 -42.42
CA LEU A 61 -40.40 -2.03 -43.33
C LEU A 61 -40.59 -3.34 -44.11
N LEU A 62 -39.49 -3.92 -44.63
CA LEU A 62 -39.45 -5.23 -45.30
C LEU A 62 -39.94 -6.38 -44.42
N ARG A 63 -39.54 -6.40 -43.14
CA ARG A 63 -40.01 -7.42 -42.16
C ARG A 63 -41.45 -7.21 -41.71
N ALA A 64 -41.89 -5.96 -41.60
CA ALA A 64 -43.28 -5.63 -41.30
C ALA A 64 -44.20 -5.98 -42.49
N THR A 65 -43.77 -5.73 -43.73
CA THR A 65 -44.50 -6.16 -44.93
C THR A 65 -44.53 -7.68 -45.08
N SER A 66 -43.43 -8.38 -44.80
CA SER A 66 -43.43 -9.85 -44.86
C SER A 66 -44.36 -10.47 -43.82
N ARG A 67 -44.39 -9.92 -42.59
CA ARG A 67 -45.31 -10.35 -41.52
C ARG A 67 -46.75 -9.93 -41.75
N ALA A 68 -47.01 -8.75 -42.32
CA ALA A 68 -48.36 -8.33 -42.71
C ALA A 68 -48.90 -9.20 -43.86
N ARG A 69 -48.06 -9.60 -44.81
CA ARG A 69 -48.42 -10.59 -45.85
C ARG A 69 -48.70 -11.97 -45.25
N LEU A 70 -47.92 -12.39 -44.25
CA LEU A 70 -48.14 -13.67 -43.54
C LEU A 70 -49.45 -13.64 -42.74
N ALA A 71 -49.75 -12.53 -42.05
CA ALA A 71 -50.99 -12.34 -41.31
C ALA A 71 -52.23 -12.33 -42.22
N ARG A 72 -52.13 -11.68 -43.41
CA ARG A 72 -53.19 -11.72 -44.44
C ARG A 72 -53.46 -13.12 -45.00
N ARG A 73 -52.47 -14.02 -44.96
CA ARG A 73 -52.64 -15.43 -45.38
C ARG A 73 -53.24 -16.31 -44.29
N LEU A 74 -53.10 -15.93 -43.02
CA LEU A 74 -53.48 -16.74 -41.87
C LEU A 74 -54.82 -16.33 -41.23
N ALA A 75 -55.37 -15.16 -41.56
CA ALA A 75 -56.71 -14.74 -41.14
C ALA A 75 -57.36 -13.80 -42.18
N PRO A 76 -58.65 -13.97 -42.51
CA PRO A 76 -59.35 -13.04 -43.39
C PRO A 76 -59.64 -11.73 -42.64
N GLY A 77 -58.83 -10.70 -42.90
CA GLY A 77 -58.99 -9.36 -42.37
C GLY A 77 -57.95 -8.40 -42.95
N GLY A 78 -58.35 -7.17 -43.27
CA GLY A 78 -57.47 -6.15 -43.84
C GLY A 78 -56.38 -5.73 -42.86
N ALA A 79 -55.11 -5.82 -43.26
CA ALA A 79 -53.97 -5.29 -42.51
C ALA A 79 -53.50 -3.98 -43.14
N SER A 80 -53.58 -2.88 -42.38
CA SER A 80 -53.09 -1.55 -42.79
C SER A 80 -51.84 -1.18 -41.99
N ILE A 81 -50.83 -0.63 -42.68
CA ILE A 81 -49.60 -0.14 -42.07
C ILE A 81 -49.74 1.38 -41.88
N ILE A 82 -49.80 1.84 -40.63
CA ILE A 82 -49.81 3.27 -40.30
C ILE A 82 -48.37 3.73 -40.08
N ASN A 83 -47.94 4.75 -40.83
CA ASN A 83 -46.59 5.27 -40.80
C ASN A 83 -46.52 6.51 -39.88
N VAL A 84 -46.11 6.34 -38.62
CA VAL A 84 -45.91 7.46 -37.69
C VAL A 84 -44.47 7.95 -37.82
N ARG A 85 -44.28 9.14 -38.41
CA ARG A 85 -42.95 9.77 -38.56
C ARG A 85 -42.49 10.34 -37.21
N CYS A 86 -41.34 9.88 -36.72
CA CYS A 86 -40.62 10.54 -35.63
C CYS A 86 -39.81 11.72 -36.23
N ARG A 87 -40.03 12.96 -35.74
CA ARG A 87 -39.37 14.19 -36.22
C ARG A 87 -37.95 14.42 -35.66
N VAL A 88 -37.43 13.52 -34.83
CA VAL A 88 -36.06 13.66 -34.29
C VAL A 88 -35.08 13.10 -35.32
N GLU A 89 -34.45 13.98 -36.10
CA GLU A 89 -33.32 13.62 -36.94
C GLU A 89 -32.16 13.13 -36.06
N CYS A 90 -31.95 11.80 -36.04
CA CYS A 90 -30.81 11.21 -35.36
C CYS A 90 -29.51 11.54 -36.11
N LEU A 91 -28.91 12.68 -35.84
CA LEU A 91 -27.56 13.06 -36.27
C LEU A 91 -26.51 12.23 -35.51
N ALA A 92 -26.29 11.01 -36.00
CA ALA A 92 -25.25 10.12 -35.52
C ALA A 92 -23.89 10.55 -36.07
N THR A 93 -23.08 11.25 -35.28
CA THR A 93 -21.63 11.32 -35.50
C THR A 93 -20.87 10.63 -34.36
N ALA A 94 -20.31 9.48 -34.74
CA ALA A 94 -19.11 8.82 -34.22
C ALA A 94 -18.94 8.65 -32.70
N SER A 95 -19.28 7.45 -32.22
CA SER A 95 -18.37 6.51 -31.53
C SER A 95 -19.22 5.39 -30.91
N ARG A 96 -18.71 4.16 -30.88
CA ARG A 96 -19.43 2.91 -30.54
C ARG A 96 -20.11 2.93 -29.16
N VAL A 97 -21.28 3.55 -29.09
CA VAL A 97 -22.33 3.31 -28.08
C VAL A 97 -23.56 2.88 -28.86
N THR A 98 -23.54 1.64 -29.33
CA THR A 98 -24.65 1.00 -30.03
C THR A 98 -25.78 0.73 -29.04
N ASN A 99 -26.66 1.72 -28.85
CA ASN A 99 -28.05 1.55 -28.41
C ASN A 99 -28.91 2.82 -28.60
N CYS A 100 -28.52 3.72 -29.52
CA CYS A 100 -29.13 5.05 -29.64
C CYS A 100 -30.55 5.03 -30.24
N ALA A 101 -30.82 4.18 -31.24
CA ALA A 101 -32.11 4.19 -31.94
C ALA A 101 -33.30 3.67 -31.10
N ARG A 102 -33.06 2.78 -30.12
CA ARG A 102 -34.14 2.15 -29.34
C ARG A 102 -34.42 2.85 -28.00
N ARG A 103 -33.42 3.48 -27.37
CA ARG A 103 -33.59 4.09 -26.05
C ARG A 103 -34.14 5.51 -26.09
N LEU A 104 -33.71 6.36 -27.04
CA LEU A 104 -34.21 7.74 -27.12
C LEU A 104 -35.68 7.77 -27.64
N CYS A 105 -36.03 6.93 -28.60
CA CYS A 105 -37.40 6.81 -29.11
C CYS A 105 -38.41 6.33 -28.03
N CYS A 106 -37.94 5.50 -27.08
CA CYS A 106 -38.72 5.10 -25.89
C CYS A 106 -38.69 6.12 -24.74
N VAL A 107 -37.81 7.12 -24.78
CA VAL A 107 -37.71 8.20 -23.78
C VAL A 107 -38.72 9.30 -24.11
N VAL A 108 -38.81 9.68 -25.39
CA VAL A 108 -39.75 10.72 -25.87
C VAL A 108 -41.22 10.30 -25.69
N THR A 109 -41.49 9.00 -25.57
CA THR A 109 -42.84 8.44 -25.42
C THR A 109 -43.40 8.46 -23.99
N ARG A 110 -42.63 8.86 -22.96
CA ARG A 110 -43.15 9.02 -21.59
C ARG A 110 -43.11 10.49 -21.17
N ALA A 111 -44.27 11.13 -21.00
CA ALA A 111 -44.40 12.53 -20.61
C ALA A 111 -43.53 12.92 -19.41
N ARG A 112 -43.46 12.06 -18.38
CA ARG A 112 -42.65 12.26 -17.17
C ARG A 112 -41.13 12.36 -17.41
N ARG A 113 -40.62 11.86 -18.54
CA ARG A 113 -39.19 11.98 -18.90
C ARG A 113 -38.87 13.27 -19.64
N LEU A 114 -39.87 13.91 -20.25
CA LEU A 114 -39.70 15.20 -20.92
C LEU A 114 -39.51 16.34 -19.91
N GLU A 115 -40.05 16.18 -18.70
CA GLU A 115 -39.89 17.12 -17.58
C GLU A 115 -38.58 16.93 -16.81
N GLN A 116 -37.76 15.92 -17.16
CA GLN A 116 -36.47 15.74 -16.50
C GLN A 116 -35.56 16.92 -16.84
N MET A 117 -34.97 17.55 -15.83
CA MET A 117 -33.89 18.52 -16.00
C MET A 117 -32.67 17.82 -16.61
N VAL A 118 -32.28 18.25 -17.81
CA VAL A 118 -31.16 17.66 -18.58
C VAL A 118 -29.99 18.61 -18.70
N ASP A 119 -30.25 19.91 -18.67
CA ASP A 119 -29.21 20.93 -18.59
C ASP A 119 -29.22 21.54 -17.19
N LEU A 120 -28.12 21.37 -16.45
CA LEU A 120 -28.01 21.91 -15.08
C LEU A 120 -27.47 23.34 -15.07
N ILE A 121 -26.90 23.80 -16.18
CA ILE A 121 -26.35 25.15 -16.33
C ILE A 121 -27.49 26.10 -16.67
N MET A 122 -28.29 25.75 -17.69
CA MET A 122 -29.45 26.52 -18.15
C MET A 122 -30.74 26.15 -17.42
N GLN A 123 -30.70 25.16 -16.53
CA GLN A 123 -31.86 24.63 -15.79
C GLN A 123 -33.03 24.20 -16.70
N SER A 124 -32.74 23.77 -17.94
CA SER A 124 -33.74 23.42 -18.94
C SER A 124 -34.14 21.94 -18.88
N THR A 125 -35.42 21.67 -19.14
CA THR A 125 -35.93 20.30 -19.21
C THR A 125 -35.67 19.69 -20.58
N LEU A 126 -35.75 18.35 -20.67
CA LEU A 126 -35.58 17.65 -21.95
C LEU A 126 -36.54 18.18 -23.03
N ARG A 127 -37.76 18.59 -22.64
CA ARG A 127 -38.72 19.22 -23.55
C ARG A 127 -38.18 20.54 -24.11
N ASP A 128 -37.70 21.40 -23.23
CA ASP A 128 -37.27 22.76 -23.60
C ASP A 128 -36.05 22.67 -24.50
N THR A 129 -35.05 21.87 -24.12
CA THR A 129 -33.82 21.70 -24.93
C THR A 129 -34.12 21.11 -26.33
N LEU A 130 -35.07 20.17 -26.45
CA LEU A 130 -35.46 19.60 -27.74
C LEU A 130 -36.24 20.59 -28.63
N ASN A 131 -36.95 21.54 -28.02
CA ASN A 131 -37.69 22.57 -28.74
C ASN A 131 -36.77 23.72 -29.19
N ASP A 132 -35.82 24.11 -28.35
CA ASP A 132 -34.92 25.24 -28.60
C ASP A 132 -33.83 24.91 -29.63
N ASP A 133 -33.13 23.78 -29.45
CA ASP A 133 -32.09 23.32 -30.37
C ASP A 133 -32.11 21.79 -30.53
N PRO A 134 -32.70 21.26 -31.63
CA PRO A 134 -32.74 19.82 -31.88
C PRO A 134 -31.35 19.21 -32.16
N GLY A 135 -30.31 20.02 -32.37
CA GLY A 135 -28.93 19.59 -32.56
C GLY A 135 -28.19 19.24 -31.28
N VAL A 136 -28.75 19.55 -30.10
CA VAL A 136 -28.11 19.27 -28.80
C VAL A 136 -27.94 17.78 -28.58
N ARG A 137 -26.72 17.40 -28.16
CA ARG A 137 -26.36 16.01 -27.93
C ARG A 137 -26.57 15.62 -26.48
N PHE A 138 -27.19 14.46 -26.27
CA PHE A 138 -27.49 13.92 -24.94
C PHE A 138 -26.67 12.67 -24.60
N VAL A 139 -26.46 12.46 -23.31
CA VAL A 139 -25.90 11.22 -22.75
C VAL A 139 -26.87 10.65 -21.74
N THR A 140 -27.23 9.37 -21.91
CA THR A 140 -28.00 8.62 -20.91
C THR A 140 -27.05 7.81 -20.03
N LEU A 141 -27.10 8.05 -18.73
CA LEU A 141 -26.34 7.28 -17.74
C LEU A 141 -26.97 5.91 -17.48
N ASN A 142 -26.19 4.99 -16.89
CA ASN A 142 -26.69 3.68 -16.46
C ASN A 142 -27.83 3.76 -15.43
N CYS A 143 -27.89 4.83 -14.64
CA CYS A 143 -29.00 5.09 -13.71
C CYS A 143 -30.29 5.56 -14.40
N GLY A 144 -30.28 5.74 -15.73
CA GLY A 144 -31.44 6.14 -16.52
C GLY A 144 -31.63 7.64 -16.71
N HIS A 145 -30.89 8.48 -15.97
CA HIS A 145 -30.93 9.94 -16.13
C HIS A 145 -30.22 10.37 -17.42
N ILE A 146 -30.84 11.32 -18.10
CA ILE A 146 -30.33 11.96 -19.32
C ILE A 146 -29.74 13.33 -18.98
N PHE A 147 -28.63 13.70 -19.61
CA PHE A 147 -28.03 15.03 -19.50
C PHE A 147 -27.54 15.52 -20.86
N THR A 148 -27.43 16.83 -21.04
CA THR A 148 -26.67 17.39 -22.17
C THR A 148 -25.19 17.03 -22.04
N ILE A 149 -24.50 16.87 -23.18
CA ILE A 149 -23.06 16.60 -23.18
C ILE A 149 -22.31 17.70 -22.43
N GLU A 150 -22.68 18.97 -22.64
CA GLU A 150 -22.01 20.12 -22.03
C GLU A 150 -22.13 20.11 -20.50
N THR A 151 -23.36 19.91 -19.99
CA THR A 151 -23.60 19.79 -18.54
C THR A 151 -22.77 18.67 -17.93
N LEU A 152 -22.79 17.48 -18.54
CA LEU A 152 -22.12 16.32 -17.94
C LEU A 152 -20.60 16.38 -18.13
N ASP A 153 -20.11 17.00 -19.20
CA ASP A 153 -18.70 17.27 -19.42
C ASP A 153 -18.14 18.27 -18.41
N GLY A 154 -18.89 19.34 -18.11
CA GLY A 154 -18.58 20.29 -17.05
C GLY A 154 -18.62 19.63 -15.67
N HIS A 155 -19.67 18.86 -15.37
CA HIS A 155 -19.78 18.11 -14.11
C HIS A 155 -18.59 17.17 -13.94
N MET A 156 -18.18 16.45 -14.98
CA MET A 156 -17.03 15.54 -14.96
C MET A 156 -15.67 16.24 -15.04
N ASP A 157 -15.64 17.55 -15.26
CA ASP A 157 -14.43 18.37 -15.44
C ASP A 157 -13.48 17.78 -16.50
N LEU A 158 -14.00 17.55 -17.71
CA LEU A 158 -13.20 16.94 -18.77
C LEU A 158 -11.97 17.77 -19.18
N ASN A 159 -12.01 19.08 -18.98
CA ASN A 159 -10.89 19.98 -19.27
C ASN A 159 -9.66 19.69 -18.41
N SER A 160 -9.82 19.08 -17.23
CA SER A 160 -8.69 18.66 -16.39
C SER A 160 -8.01 17.38 -16.89
N TYR A 161 -8.68 16.61 -17.77
CA TYR A 161 -8.21 15.31 -18.28
C TYR A 161 -7.83 15.32 -19.76
N TYR A 162 -8.28 16.32 -20.49
CA TYR A 162 -8.07 16.44 -21.93
C TYR A 162 -7.75 17.89 -22.29
N GLN A 163 -6.80 18.07 -23.21
CA GLN A 163 -6.48 19.38 -23.74
C GLN A 163 -7.45 19.72 -24.86
N ASN A 164 -8.13 20.87 -24.73
CA ASN A 164 -9.04 21.39 -25.75
C ASN A 164 -8.37 22.60 -26.43
N VAL A 165 -8.21 22.53 -27.76
CA VAL A 165 -7.77 23.65 -28.58
C VAL A 165 -8.86 23.93 -29.61
N CYS A 166 -9.47 25.12 -29.54
CA CYS A 166 -10.51 25.57 -30.46
C CYS A 166 -11.69 24.58 -30.63
N GLY A 167 -12.14 23.97 -29.53
CA GLY A 167 -13.28 23.03 -29.53
C GLY A 167 -12.91 21.59 -29.94
N LYS A 168 -11.63 21.31 -30.24
CA LYS A 168 -11.14 19.97 -30.53
C LYS A 168 -10.27 19.44 -29.40
N TRP A 169 -10.53 18.21 -28.98
CA TRP A 169 -9.71 17.50 -27.99
C TRP A 169 -8.41 17.02 -28.65
N CYS A 170 -7.30 17.70 -28.36
CA CYS A 170 -6.01 17.51 -29.05
C CYS A 170 -4.99 16.71 -28.23
N GLY A 171 -5.20 16.54 -26.92
CA GLY A 171 -4.22 15.92 -26.05
C GLY A 171 -4.80 15.37 -24.76
N LEU A 172 -3.97 14.63 -24.02
CA LEU A 172 -4.30 14.08 -22.71
C LEU A 172 -3.66 14.95 -21.63
N LEU A 173 -4.43 15.25 -20.59
CA LEU A 173 -3.96 15.88 -19.36
C LEU A 173 -4.11 14.92 -18.19
N THR A 174 -3.29 15.14 -17.17
CA THR A 174 -3.37 14.42 -15.90
C THR A 174 -3.62 15.45 -14.82
N PRO A 175 -4.79 15.44 -14.17
CA PRO A 175 -5.06 16.40 -13.11
C PRO A 175 -4.11 16.15 -11.93
N THR A 176 -3.68 17.21 -11.28
CA THR A 176 -2.85 17.15 -10.09
C THR A 176 -3.70 16.85 -8.85
N GLY A 177 -3.14 16.12 -7.89
CA GLY A 177 -3.81 15.79 -6.63
C GLY A 177 -4.88 14.70 -6.71
N TYR A 178 -5.54 14.47 -5.57
CA TYR A 178 -6.56 13.44 -5.40
C TYR A 178 -7.90 13.85 -6.02
N GLN A 179 -8.45 12.97 -6.85
CA GLN A 179 -9.71 13.20 -7.54
C GLN A 179 -10.87 12.57 -6.76
N LYS A 180 -11.90 13.38 -6.48
CA LYS A 180 -13.12 12.90 -5.83
C LYS A 180 -13.99 12.12 -6.81
N ARG A 181 -14.64 11.06 -6.33
CA ARG A 181 -15.60 10.30 -7.13
C ARG A 181 -16.83 11.17 -7.42
N LYS A 182 -17.04 11.46 -8.70
CA LYS A 182 -18.22 12.17 -9.18
C LYS A 182 -19.39 11.19 -9.38
N THR A 183 -20.57 11.60 -8.95
CA THR A 183 -21.80 10.82 -9.01
C THR A 183 -22.85 11.51 -9.87
N CYS A 184 -23.88 10.79 -10.31
CA CYS A 184 -25.00 11.38 -11.03
C CYS A 184 -25.60 12.56 -10.23
N PRO A 185 -25.79 13.75 -10.83
CA PRO A 185 -26.36 14.90 -10.13
C PRO A 185 -27.76 14.64 -9.57
N SER A 186 -28.60 13.91 -10.30
CA SER A 186 -30.00 13.67 -9.91
C SER A 186 -30.18 12.59 -8.83
N CYS A 187 -29.43 11.47 -8.89
CA CYS A 187 -29.65 10.33 -7.98
C CYS A 187 -28.41 9.85 -7.23
N ARG A 188 -27.26 10.51 -7.39
CA ARG A 188 -25.98 10.14 -6.78
C ARG A 188 -25.47 8.73 -7.09
N ALA A 189 -26.08 8.04 -8.06
CA ALA A 189 -25.58 6.77 -8.57
C ALA A 189 -24.22 6.93 -9.28
N SER A 190 -23.49 5.83 -9.43
CA SER A 190 -22.21 5.83 -10.13
C SER A 190 -22.36 6.19 -11.60
N ILE A 191 -21.51 7.09 -12.08
CA ILE A 191 -21.42 7.42 -13.50
C ILE A 191 -20.59 6.33 -14.18
N SER A 192 -21.18 5.66 -15.16
CA SER A 192 -20.50 4.66 -15.99
C SER A 192 -20.84 4.93 -17.45
N SER A 193 -19.86 5.47 -18.18
CA SER A 193 -19.93 5.71 -19.62
C SER A 193 -18.50 5.66 -20.20
N PRO A 194 -18.29 5.11 -21.41
CA PRO A 194 -16.98 5.07 -22.05
C PRO A 194 -16.31 6.45 -22.16
N ARG A 195 -17.09 7.51 -22.43
CA ARG A 195 -16.62 8.91 -22.53
C ARG A 195 -15.97 9.38 -21.23
N TYR A 196 -16.56 9.07 -20.08
CA TYR A 196 -16.10 9.51 -18.76
C TYR A 196 -15.24 8.46 -18.04
N SER A 197 -14.81 7.41 -18.75
CA SER A 197 -14.08 6.29 -18.16
C SER A 197 -12.75 6.70 -17.53
N ARG A 198 -12.03 7.67 -18.12
CA ARG A 198 -10.75 8.18 -17.59
C ARG A 198 -10.95 8.87 -16.24
N ALA A 199 -11.86 9.84 -16.17
CA ALA A 199 -12.16 10.58 -14.95
C ALA A 199 -12.66 9.66 -13.81
N THR A 200 -13.61 8.77 -14.14
CA THR A 200 -14.17 7.82 -13.16
C THR A 200 -13.15 6.78 -12.68
N LYS A 201 -12.32 6.22 -13.58
CA LYS A 201 -11.24 5.29 -13.19
C LYS A 201 -10.16 5.97 -12.37
N ARG A 202 -9.77 7.20 -12.72
CA ARG A 202 -8.79 7.97 -11.93
C ARG A 202 -9.29 8.19 -10.50
N ALA A 203 -10.52 8.67 -10.33
CA ALA A 203 -11.10 8.86 -9.01
C ALA A 203 -11.22 7.54 -8.22
N LEU A 204 -11.46 6.42 -8.90
CA LEU A 204 -11.50 5.10 -8.25
C LEU A 204 -10.11 4.67 -7.74
N LEU A 205 -9.06 4.88 -8.53
CA LEU A 205 -7.67 4.58 -8.12
C LEU A 205 -7.27 5.44 -6.92
N ASP A 206 -7.59 6.73 -6.96
CA ASP A 206 -7.30 7.67 -5.87
C ASP A 206 -8.03 7.27 -4.58
N LEU A 207 -9.30 6.86 -4.69
CA LEU A 207 -10.06 6.34 -3.54
C LEU A 207 -9.44 5.06 -2.98
N GLN A 208 -9.00 4.14 -3.84
CA GLN A 208 -8.33 2.92 -3.41
C GLN A 208 -7.01 3.22 -2.69
N GLU A 209 -6.23 4.18 -3.18
CA GLU A 209 -5.02 4.65 -2.52
C GLU A 209 -5.34 5.27 -1.15
N GLN A 210 -6.34 6.14 -1.06
CA GLN A 210 -6.77 6.74 0.20
C GLN A 210 -7.22 5.70 1.23
N VAL A 211 -8.06 4.74 0.84
CA VAL A 211 -8.51 3.66 1.72
C VAL A 211 -7.32 2.83 2.20
N ALA A 212 -6.37 2.53 1.30
CA ALA A 212 -5.14 1.84 1.68
C ALA A 212 -4.36 2.68 2.72
N VAL A 213 -4.08 3.95 2.43
CA VAL A 213 -3.34 4.86 3.32
C VAL A 213 -4.00 4.95 4.70
N ILE A 214 -5.31 5.14 4.78
CA ILE A 214 -6.07 5.19 6.04
C ILE A 214 -5.89 3.90 6.85
N ARG A 215 -6.04 2.74 6.18
CA ARG A 215 -5.87 1.44 6.83
C ARG A 215 -4.46 1.27 7.38
N PHE A 216 -3.44 1.61 6.60
CA PHE A 216 -2.05 1.49 7.05
C PHE A 216 -1.71 2.48 8.15
N ALA A 217 -2.23 3.71 8.10
CA ALA A 217 -2.07 4.68 9.16
C ALA A 217 -2.65 4.16 10.49
N ALA A 218 -3.84 3.55 10.46
CA ALA A 218 -4.44 2.94 11.66
C ALA A 218 -3.58 1.79 12.21
N VAL A 219 -3.03 0.93 11.34
CA VAL A 219 -2.13 -0.16 11.76
C VAL A 219 -0.83 0.37 12.35
N LEU A 220 -0.20 1.36 11.72
CA LEU A 220 1.01 2.01 12.25
C LEU A 220 0.74 2.68 13.60
N GLN A 221 -0.40 3.35 13.74
CA GLN A 221 -0.80 3.97 15.01
C GLN A 221 -0.98 2.93 16.11
N ALA A 222 -1.65 1.80 15.83
CA ALA A 222 -1.82 0.71 16.80
C ALA A 222 -0.46 0.13 17.26
N HIS A 223 0.49 -0.05 16.33
CA HIS A 223 1.84 -0.48 16.65
C HIS A 223 2.63 0.58 17.44
N SER A 224 2.49 1.86 17.09
CA SER A 224 3.11 2.97 17.85
C SER A 224 2.57 3.03 19.28
N THR A 225 1.26 2.91 19.48
CA THR A 225 0.66 2.84 20.83
C THR A 225 1.17 1.63 21.61
N THR A 226 1.31 0.48 20.94
CA THR A 226 1.90 -0.72 21.56
C THR A 226 3.34 -0.48 21.98
N LEU A 227 4.14 0.22 21.15
CA LEU A 227 5.53 0.57 21.45
C LEU A 227 5.64 1.48 22.68
N VAL A 228 4.80 2.51 22.76
CA VAL A 228 4.76 3.44 23.90
C VAL A 228 4.32 2.73 25.17
N ALA A 229 3.39 1.78 25.08
CA ALA A 229 2.92 1.00 26.23
C ALA A 229 4.01 0.09 26.83
N ILE A 230 5.09 -0.20 26.09
CA ILE A 230 6.22 -0.96 26.61
C ILE A 230 7.11 -0.04 27.46
N LYS A 231 6.89 -0.12 28.79
CA LYS A 231 7.67 0.59 29.81
C LYS A 231 9.04 -0.06 30.01
N GLU A 232 10.08 0.77 30.06
CA GLU A 232 11.47 0.31 30.17
C GLU A 232 11.81 -0.16 31.57
N GLU A 233 11.26 0.51 32.58
CA GLU A 233 11.44 0.19 33.99
C GLU A 233 10.84 -1.19 34.30
N GLY A 234 9.63 -1.45 33.80
CA GLY A 234 8.98 -2.75 33.94
C GLY A 234 9.78 -3.86 33.27
N THR A 235 10.26 -3.61 32.04
CA THR A 235 11.08 -4.59 31.32
C THR A 235 12.40 -4.87 32.05
N ARG A 236 13.05 -3.84 32.62
CA ARG A 236 14.27 -3.99 33.42
C ARG A 236 14.03 -4.78 34.71
N ALA A 237 12.89 -4.59 35.36
CA ALA A 237 12.48 -5.39 36.52
C ALA A 237 12.26 -6.86 36.15
N ASP A 238 11.63 -7.13 35.00
CA ASP A 238 11.43 -8.49 34.49
C ASP A 238 12.77 -9.20 34.19
N VAL A 239 13.76 -8.49 33.63
CA VAL A 239 15.13 -9.01 33.45
C VAL A 239 15.70 -9.50 34.77
N LYS A 240 15.67 -8.65 35.82
CA LYS A 240 16.20 -9.01 37.14
C LYS A 240 15.47 -10.21 37.73
N LYS A 241 14.13 -10.20 37.67
CA LYS A 241 13.29 -11.28 38.20
C LYS A 241 13.60 -12.62 37.55
N ILE A 242 13.74 -12.65 36.23
CA ILE A 242 14.00 -13.89 35.48
C ILE A 242 15.45 -14.36 35.68
N LEU A 243 16.43 -13.45 35.65
CA LEU A 243 17.84 -13.82 35.80
C LEU A 243 18.19 -14.29 37.22
N ASN A 244 17.51 -13.78 38.26
CA ASN A 244 17.66 -14.31 39.62
C ASN A 244 17.24 -15.79 39.76
N GLN A 245 16.46 -16.32 38.80
CA GLN A 245 16.02 -17.72 38.77
C GLN A 245 16.87 -18.59 37.84
N VAL A 246 17.81 -17.99 37.11
CA VAL A 246 18.56 -18.64 36.04
C VAL A 246 20.04 -18.64 36.37
N PHE A 247 20.60 -19.84 36.55
CA PHE A 247 22.05 -20.02 36.62
C PHE A 247 22.63 -20.19 35.22
N PRO A 248 23.51 -19.28 34.78
CA PRO A 248 24.13 -19.39 33.47
C PRO A 248 25.11 -20.57 33.44
N SER A 249 24.81 -21.57 32.63
CA SER A 249 25.78 -22.61 32.25
C SER A 249 26.93 -21.97 31.45
N PRO A 250 28.18 -22.49 31.55
CA PRO A 250 29.28 -22.01 30.73
C PRO A 250 28.93 -21.96 29.24
N VAL A 251 29.12 -20.78 28.65
CA VAL A 251 28.83 -20.52 27.24
C VAL A 251 29.79 -21.31 26.35
N THR A 252 29.26 -22.08 25.41
CA THR A 252 30.05 -22.75 24.37
C THR A 252 30.82 -21.74 23.52
N LYS A 253 32.10 -22.00 23.24
CA LYS A 253 32.96 -21.14 22.38
C LYS A 253 32.26 -20.88 21.04
N PHE A 254 32.09 -19.61 20.67
CA PHE A 254 31.38 -19.19 19.46
C PHE A 254 32.24 -18.28 18.55
N LYS A 255 32.34 -18.63 17.26
CA LYS A 255 33.09 -17.87 16.22
C LYS A 255 32.18 -16.82 15.53
N GLY A 256 31.67 -15.85 16.28
CA GLY A 256 30.56 -14.97 15.86
C GLY A 256 30.85 -13.60 15.25
N LYS A 257 32.10 -13.13 15.28
CA LYS A 257 32.42 -11.72 14.95
C LYS A 257 32.01 -11.32 13.51
N ARG A 258 32.08 -12.24 12.56
CA ARG A 258 31.77 -12.00 11.14
C ARG A 258 30.28 -11.70 10.89
N MET A 259 29.38 -12.45 11.50
CA MET A 259 27.93 -12.30 11.31
C MET A 259 27.37 -10.98 11.88
N VAL A 260 27.97 -10.45 12.95
CA VAL A 260 27.53 -9.16 13.52
C VAL A 260 27.86 -8.01 12.57
N ALA A 261 28.99 -8.07 11.86
CA ALA A 261 29.35 -7.10 10.84
C ALA A 261 28.38 -7.16 9.64
N GLU A 262 27.95 -8.37 9.24
CA GLU A 262 26.98 -8.58 8.16
C GLU A 262 25.57 -8.02 8.45
N LEU A 263 25.21 -7.77 9.73
CA LEU A 263 23.95 -7.08 10.04
C LEU A 263 24.01 -5.58 9.73
N GLY A 264 25.20 -5.00 9.71
CA GLY A 264 25.44 -3.60 9.38
C GLY A 264 25.77 -3.36 7.91
N THR A 265 25.94 -4.41 7.10
CA THR A 265 26.24 -4.23 5.68
C THR A 265 25.01 -3.73 4.96
N PHE A 266 25.16 -2.55 4.36
CA PHE A 266 24.20 -1.97 3.45
C PHE A 266 24.68 -2.17 2.02
N THR A 267 23.77 -2.56 1.14
CA THR A 267 23.95 -2.50 -0.31
C THR A 267 22.69 -1.91 -0.91
N ASP A 268 22.79 -1.20 -2.02
CA ASP A 268 21.63 -0.56 -2.68
C ASP A 268 20.55 -1.54 -3.13
N LYS A 269 20.85 -2.85 -3.11
CA LYS A 269 19.95 -3.96 -3.42
C LYS A 269 19.15 -4.44 -2.21
N ILE A 270 19.52 -4.07 -0.98
CA ILE A 270 18.80 -4.48 0.23
C ILE A 270 17.56 -3.61 0.38
N ILE A 271 16.41 -4.25 0.20
CA ILE A 271 15.11 -3.62 0.29
C ILE A 271 14.40 -4.06 1.57
N HIS A 272 14.80 -5.16 2.22
CA HIS A 272 14.02 -5.80 3.29
C HIS A 272 14.59 -5.61 4.71
N CYS A 273 13.69 -5.57 5.70
CA CYS A 273 14.04 -5.67 7.11
C CYS A 273 14.69 -7.03 7.44
N ILE A 274 15.58 -7.04 8.44
CA ILE A 274 16.11 -8.29 9.00
C ILE A 274 14.96 -9.16 9.53
N SER A 275 15.09 -10.46 9.31
CA SER A 275 14.14 -11.42 9.87
C SER A 275 14.18 -11.41 11.39
N VAL A 276 13.02 -11.40 12.04
CA VAL A 276 12.90 -11.49 13.51
C VAL A 276 13.67 -12.68 14.07
N LYS A 277 13.75 -13.79 13.32
CA LYS A 277 14.50 -15.00 13.68
C LYS A 277 15.96 -14.71 14.03
N ALA A 278 16.55 -13.68 13.44
CA ALA A 278 17.89 -13.22 13.73
C ALA A 278 18.07 -12.79 15.21
N PHE A 279 16.99 -12.34 15.86
CA PHE A 279 17.00 -11.84 17.25
C PHE A 279 16.34 -12.80 18.26
N MET A 280 15.77 -13.94 17.83
CA MET A 280 15.04 -14.89 18.69
C MET A 280 15.94 -15.88 19.45
N GLY A 281 17.23 -15.99 19.10
CA GLY A 281 18.20 -16.81 19.83
C GLY A 281 17.90 -18.32 19.88
N ASN A 282 17.15 -18.89 18.92
CA ASN A 282 16.70 -20.30 19.01
C ASN A 282 17.14 -21.26 17.90
N LYS A 283 17.73 -20.82 16.79
CA LYS A 283 18.30 -21.73 15.76
C LYS A 283 19.51 -21.18 14.98
N SER A 284 19.76 -19.88 15.00
CA SER A 284 20.98 -19.27 14.49
C SER A 284 21.73 -18.63 15.65
N ASN A 285 22.87 -19.19 16.01
CA ASN A 285 23.63 -18.78 17.20
C ASN A 285 24.35 -17.42 16.98
N MET A 286 23.80 -16.50 16.19
CA MET A 286 24.45 -15.28 15.67
C MET A 286 25.16 -14.43 16.74
N PHE A 287 24.63 -14.43 17.96
CA PHE A 287 25.20 -13.68 19.08
C PHE A 287 25.82 -14.58 20.17
N GLY A 288 25.72 -15.90 20.03
CA GLY A 288 26.15 -16.87 21.05
C GLY A 288 25.25 -16.90 22.29
N ILE A 289 23.97 -16.56 22.14
CA ILE A 289 22.96 -16.63 23.21
C ILE A 289 22.12 -17.88 22.97
N SER A 290 22.32 -18.89 23.81
CA SER A 290 21.63 -20.19 23.71
C SER A 290 21.21 -20.70 25.10
N GLY A 291 20.49 -21.82 25.13
CA GLY A 291 20.08 -22.49 26.36
C GLY A 291 19.20 -21.62 27.25
N VAL A 292 19.48 -21.65 28.57
CA VAL A 292 18.65 -20.96 29.58
C VAL A 292 18.67 -19.43 29.40
N LEU A 293 19.81 -18.85 29.04
CA LEU A 293 19.92 -17.41 28.75
C LEU A 293 19.15 -17.01 27.48
N GLY A 294 19.12 -17.88 26.46
CA GLY A 294 18.28 -17.67 25.27
C GLY A 294 16.79 -17.72 25.57
N ASN A 295 16.37 -18.65 26.44
CA ASN A 295 14.99 -18.71 26.94
C ASN A 295 14.63 -17.45 27.74
N ALA A 296 15.51 -17.00 28.64
CA ALA A 296 15.31 -15.79 29.43
C ALA A 296 15.18 -14.54 28.53
N TRP A 297 16.08 -14.38 27.56
CA TRP A 297 16.02 -13.31 26.57
C TRP A 297 14.68 -13.31 25.83
N ARG A 298 14.26 -14.46 25.29
CA ARG A 298 12.98 -14.56 24.57
C ARG A 298 11.82 -14.15 25.45
N LYS A 299 11.76 -14.64 26.69
CA LYS A 299 10.65 -14.36 27.59
C LYS A 299 10.50 -12.86 27.87
N VAL A 300 11.61 -12.14 28.09
CA VAL A 300 11.59 -10.68 28.31
C VAL A 300 11.34 -9.91 27.01
N ALA A 301 12.03 -10.28 25.93
CA ALA A 301 11.98 -9.56 24.67
C ALA A 301 10.74 -9.91 23.81
N GLN A 302 9.91 -10.88 24.22
CA GLN A 302 8.82 -11.43 23.40
C GLN A 302 7.91 -10.34 22.83
N ARG A 303 7.44 -9.41 23.68
CA ARG A 303 6.58 -8.30 23.25
C ARG A 303 7.24 -7.41 22.21
N HIS A 304 8.55 -7.18 22.33
CA HIS A 304 9.32 -6.40 21.35
C HIS A 304 9.50 -7.19 20.05
N LEU A 305 9.80 -8.49 20.14
CA LEU A 305 9.99 -9.38 18.99
C LEU A 305 8.72 -9.54 18.17
N ASP A 306 7.56 -9.68 18.82
CA ASP A 306 6.26 -9.78 18.15
C ASP A 306 5.88 -8.47 17.46
N LEU A 307 6.10 -7.34 18.14
CA LEU A 307 5.91 -6.02 17.55
C LEU A 307 6.82 -5.79 16.35
N TYR A 308 8.11 -6.13 16.48
CA TYR A 308 9.07 -6.09 15.37
C TYR A 308 8.65 -7.00 14.22
N ALA A 309 8.11 -8.19 14.49
CA ALA A 309 7.64 -9.11 13.46
C ALA A 309 6.47 -8.57 12.66
N GLY A 310 5.49 -7.96 13.34
CA GLY A 310 4.37 -7.28 12.70
C GLY A 310 4.85 -6.15 11.78
N LEU A 311 5.73 -5.28 12.28
CA LEU A 311 6.27 -4.16 11.52
C LEU A 311 7.17 -4.60 10.36
N ALA A 312 8.05 -5.58 10.57
CA ALA A 312 8.91 -6.12 9.51
C ALA A 312 8.08 -6.75 8.38
N LYS A 313 6.95 -7.41 8.71
CA LYS A 313 6.01 -7.92 7.71
C LYS A 313 5.41 -6.79 6.88
N LEU A 314 5.07 -5.65 7.49
CA LEU A 314 4.57 -4.49 6.76
C LEU A 314 5.64 -3.88 5.84
N VAL A 315 6.88 -3.70 6.33
CA VAL A 315 7.98 -3.16 5.50
C VAL A 315 8.27 -4.04 4.28
N ASN A 316 8.24 -5.35 4.49
CA ASN A 316 8.53 -6.35 3.47
C ASN A 316 7.29 -6.70 2.62
N GLN A 317 6.15 -6.06 2.88
CA GLN A 317 4.96 -6.25 2.06
C GLN A 317 5.13 -5.52 0.73
N ASP A 318 5.66 -6.24 -0.25
CA ASP A 318 5.78 -5.75 -1.62
C ASP A 318 4.46 -5.89 -2.37
N GLY A 319 4.25 -4.99 -3.33
CA GLY A 319 3.19 -5.13 -4.32
C GLY A 319 1.78 -4.91 -3.79
N MET A 320 1.49 -3.71 -3.26
CA MET A 320 0.10 -3.31 -3.12
C MET A 320 -0.62 -3.42 -4.48
N PRO A 321 -1.89 -3.85 -4.53
CA PRO A 321 -2.58 -4.08 -5.81
C PRO A 321 -2.51 -2.89 -6.77
N HIS A 322 -2.62 -1.66 -6.25
CA HIS A 322 -2.50 -0.44 -7.05
C HIS A 322 -1.07 -0.17 -7.52
N SER A 323 -0.05 -0.46 -6.70
CA SER A 323 1.36 -0.36 -7.10
C SER A 323 1.71 -1.41 -8.16
N VAL A 324 1.24 -2.65 -8.00
CA VAL A 324 1.44 -3.72 -8.98
C VAL A 324 0.73 -3.38 -10.28
N ALA A 325 -0.50 -2.88 -10.22
CA ALA A 325 -1.23 -2.44 -11.41
C ALA A 325 -0.50 -1.30 -12.13
N TYR A 326 0.02 -0.32 -11.38
CA TYR A 326 0.80 0.78 -11.93
C TYR A 326 2.10 0.29 -12.58
N GLN A 327 2.88 -0.54 -11.89
CA GLN A 327 4.12 -1.10 -12.44
C GLN A 327 3.84 -1.98 -13.65
N GLY A 328 2.79 -2.82 -13.61
CA GLY A 328 2.36 -3.64 -14.74
C GLY A 328 1.95 -2.80 -15.96
N ALA A 329 1.25 -1.68 -15.74
CA ALA A 329 0.90 -0.74 -16.81
C ALA A 329 2.15 -0.07 -17.41
N ILE A 330 3.10 0.40 -16.57
CA ILE A 330 4.38 0.93 -17.04
C ILE A 330 5.14 -0.12 -17.83
N SER A 331 5.34 -1.32 -17.29
CA SER A 331 6.10 -2.38 -17.94
C SER A 331 5.49 -2.76 -19.29
N SER A 332 4.17 -2.91 -19.37
CA SER A 332 3.49 -3.23 -20.62
C SER A 332 3.71 -2.16 -21.69
N ILE A 333 3.61 -0.87 -21.33
CA ILE A 333 3.84 0.22 -22.29
C ILE A 333 5.33 0.31 -22.62
N TYR A 334 6.21 0.19 -21.62
CA TYR A 334 7.66 0.22 -21.79
C TYR A 334 8.15 -0.80 -22.82
N PHE A 335 7.68 -2.05 -22.74
CA PHE A 335 8.05 -3.07 -23.72
C PHE A 335 7.53 -2.74 -25.12
N LYS A 336 6.32 -2.20 -25.24
CA LYS A 336 5.79 -1.72 -26.53
C LYS A 336 6.63 -0.57 -27.11
N GLU A 337 7.05 0.39 -26.29
CA GLU A 337 7.92 1.49 -26.74
C GLU A 337 9.30 0.99 -27.16
N LEU A 338 9.84 -0.02 -26.47
CA LEU A 338 11.10 -0.64 -26.86
C LEU A 338 10.98 -1.37 -28.20
N ASP A 339 9.86 -2.05 -28.46
CA ASP A 339 9.65 -2.74 -29.72
C ASP A 339 9.50 -1.74 -30.88
N ILE A 340 8.75 -0.65 -30.68
CA ILE A 340 8.68 0.47 -31.65
C ILE A 340 10.08 1.06 -31.91
N ALA A 341 10.89 1.24 -30.87
CA ALA A 341 12.25 1.78 -30.99
C ALA A 341 13.23 0.81 -31.66
N ARG A 342 12.94 -0.50 -31.66
CA ARG A 342 13.72 -1.52 -32.39
C ARG A 342 13.32 -1.56 -33.87
N GLU A 343 12.05 -1.35 -34.16
CA GLU A 343 11.50 -1.31 -35.52
C GLU A 343 11.83 0.00 -36.26
N SER A 344 12.01 1.09 -35.51
CA SER A 344 12.42 2.40 -36.05
C SER A 344 13.94 2.47 -36.19
N SER A 345 14.45 2.83 -37.37
CA SER A 345 15.88 2.96 -37.68
C SER A 345 16.65 3.79 -36.63
N PRO A 346 17.93 3.47 -36.29
CA PRO A 346 18.58 3.79 -35.00
C PRO A 346 19.08 5.23 -34.84
N SER A 347 18.39 6.22 -35.41
CA SER A 347 18.78 7.63 -35.34
C SER A 347 17.70 8.46 -34.65
N ALA A 348 17.78 8.64 -33.33
CA ALA A 348 17.23 9.83 -32.65
C ALA A 348 17.51 9.93 -31.14
N THR A 349 17.73 8.84 -30.39
CA THR A 349 17.88 8.95 -28.92
C THR A 349 19.08 8.19 -28.37
N ARG A 350 19.92 8.92 -27.63
CA ARG A 350 21.19 8.48 -27.01
C ARG A 350 21.02 7.35 -25.98
N ASP A 351 19.78 6.98 -25.63
CA ASP A 351 19.43 5.83 -24.79
C ASP A 351 17.95 5.42 -25.01
N PRO A 352 17.68 4.37 -25.83
CA PRO A 352 16.32 3.95 -26.16
C PRO A 352 15.55 3.45 -24.93
N LYS A 353 16.25 2.93 -23.91
CA LYS A 353 15.59 2.46 -22.67
C LYS A 353 15.06 3.62 -21.85
N LYS A 354 15.83 4.71 -21.72
CA LYS A 354 15.35 5.91 -21.01
C LYS A 354 14.21 6.59 -21.75
N ALA A 355 14.30 6.69 -23.08
CA ALA A 355 13.22 7.25 -23.91
C ALA A 355 11.93 6.43 -23.77
N ALA A 356 12.02 5.10 -23.88
CA ALA A 356 10.88 4.19 -23.71
C ALA A 356 10.25 4.31 -22.30
N LEU A 357 11.06 4.40 -21.24
CA LEU A 357 10.55 4.55 -19.89
C LEU A 357 9.83 5.90 -19.69
N LEU A 358 10.38 6.97 -20.27
CA LEU A 358 9.79 8.31 -20.19
C LEU A 358 8.46 8.36 -20.96
N MET A 359 8.40 7.74 -22.14
CA MET A 359 7.16 7.59 -22.91
C MET A 359 6.14 6.73 -22.16
N ALA A 360 6.57 5.62 -21.54
CA ALA A 360 5.69 4.78 -20.75
C ALA A 360 5.04 5.56 -19.59
N ARG A 361 5.83 6.34 -18.85
CA ARG A 361 5.30 7.21 -17.77
C ARG A 361 4.30 8.23 -18.29
N ARG A 362 4.61 8.91 -19.42
CA ARG A 362 3.68 9.86 -20.04
C ARG A 362 2.37 9.20 -20.48
N ARG A 363 2.44 8.00 -21.06
CA ARG A 363 1.27 7.26 -21.57
C ARG A 363 0.41 6.65 -20.46
N VAL A 364 0.99 6.24 -19.34
CA VAL A 364 0.21 5.84 -18.15
C VAL A 364 -0.63 7.01 -17.66
N GLY A 365 -0.11 8.24 -17.73
CA GLY A 365 -0.88 9.44 -17.42
C GLY A 365 -1.40 9.48 -15.98
N ALA A 366 -0.65 8.88 -15.06
CA ALA A 366 -0.87 8.91 -13.62
C ALA A 366 0.49 8.98 -12.91
N PRO A 367 0.61 9.72 -11.80
CA PRO A 367 1.81 9.68 -10.99
C PRO A 367 1.99 8.30 -10.33
N PRO A 368 3.22 7.92 -9.94
CA PRO A 368 3.44 6.70 -9.18
C PRO A 368 2.68 6.76 -7.84
N PRO A 369 2.03 5.67 -7.41
CA PRO A 369 1.37 5.64 -6.12
C PRO A 369 2.42 5.82 -5.02
N GLN A 370 2.22 6.83 -4.18
CA GLN A 370 3.16 7.19 -3.12
C GLN A 370 2.74 6.60 -1.78
N GLY A 371 1.46 6.22 -1.63
CA GLY A 371 0.93 5.64 -0.40
C GLY A 371 1.76 4.45 0.08
N GLN A 372 2.26 3.63 -0.85
CA GLN A 372 3.10 2.48 -0.49
C GLN A 372 4.44 2.87 0.15
N ALA A 373 5.10 3.85 -0.44
CA ALA A 373 6.38 4.32 0.06
C ALA A 373 6.24 4.90 1.46
N VAL A 374 5.25 5.78 1.67
CA VAL A 374 5.00 6.46 2.95
C VAL A 374 4.82 5.46 4.09
N PHE A 375 3.95 4.45 3.93
CA PHE A 375 3.73 3.49 5.01
C PHE A 375 4.96 2.63 5.27
N SER A 376 5.68 2.20 4.21
CA SER A 376 6.81 1.28 4.37
C SER A 376 7.98 1.97 5.06
N VAL A 377 8.19 3.25 4.76
CA VAL A 377 9.18 4.11 5.40
C VAL A 377 8.79 4.43 6.85
N GLY A 378 7.51 4.67 7.12
CA GLY A 378 7.00 4.84 8.49
C GLY A 378 7.14 3.56 9.33
N ALA A 379 6.83 2.39 8.76
CA ALA A 379 7.05 1.10 9.41
C ALA A 379 8.54 0.87 9.71
N LEU A 380 9.44 1.20 8.77
CA LEU A 380 10.89 1.14 8.98
C LEU A 380 11.33 1.99 10.19
N ALA A 381 10.83 3.22 10.31
CA ALA A 381 11.12 4.07 11.46
C ALA A 381 10.73 3.39 12.78
N LEU A 382 9.50 2.86 12.88
CA LEU A 382 9.05 2.13 14.08
C LEU A 382 9.90 0.88 14.36
N THR A 383 10.35 0.15 13.33
CA THR A 383 11.25 -1.01 13.56
C THR A 383 12.59 -0.61 14.17
N ILE A 384 13.10 0.60 13.89
CA ILE A 384 14.33 1.12 14.47
C ILE A 384 14.09 1.42 15.96
N GLU A 385 12.99 2.10 16.28
CA GLU A 385 12.64 2.43 17.66
C GLU A 385 12.41 1.18 18.53
N VAL A 386 11.73 0.15 18.01
CA VAL A 386 11.56 -1.14 18.70
C VAL A 386 12.93 -1.75 19.04
N ARG A 387 13.86 -1.73 18.09
CA ARG A 387 15.21 -2.28 18.30
C ARG A 387 16.06 -1.44 19.24
N LEU A 388 15.87 -0.13 19.29
CA LEU A 388 16.48 0.74 20.31
C LEU A 388 15.99 0.36 21.72
N LYS A 389 14.69 0.06 21.89
CA LYS A 389 14.19 -0.48 23.17
C LYS A 389 14.76 -1.87 23.46
N MET A 390 14.80 -2.78 22.48
CA MET A 390 15.44 -4.09 22.64
C MET A 390 16.92 -3.97 23.02
N PHE A 391 17.63 -2.97 22.51
CA PHE A 391 19.01 -2.67 22.88
C PHE A 391 19.12 -2.33 24.37
N ARG A 392 18.21 -1.51 24.92
CA ARG A 392 18.16 -1.22 26.36
C ARG A 392 17.87 -2.46 27.21
N VAL A 393 17.02 -3.36 26.71
CA VAL A 393 16.81 -4.68 27.34
C VAL A 393 18.11 -5.48 27.34
N ALA A 394 18.82 -5.55 26.21
CA ALA A 394 20.10 -6.26 26.12
C ALA A 394 21.15 -5.67 27.08
N LEU A 395 21.21 -4.34 27.24
CA LEU A 395 22.07 -3.70 28.24
C LEU A 395 21.72 -4.12 29.68
N SER A 396 20.44 -4.24 30.00
CA SER A 396 20.01 -4.70 31.33
C SER A 396 20.49 -6.13 31.62
N PHE A 397 20.54 -7.01 30.61
CA PHE A 397 21.16 -8.33 30.74
C PHE A 397 22.67 -8.23 30.96
N VAL A 398 23.38 -7.35 30.22
CA VAL A 398 24.82 -7.13 30.40
C VAL A 398 25.11 -6.69 31.85
N ASP A 399 24.42 -5.66 32.34
CA ASP A 399 24.66 -5.11 33.67
C ASP A 399 24.43 -6.15 34.77
N HIS A 400 23.29 -6.85 34.72
CA HIS A 400 22.94 -7.83 35.73
C HIS A 400 23.92 -9.03 35.77
N LEU A 401 24.27 -9.56 34.59
CA LEU A 401 25.20 -10.70 34.49
C LEU A 401 26.65 -10.31 34.82
N TRP A 402 27.07 -9.09 34.45
CA TRP A 402 28.43 -8.59 34.72
C TRP A 402 28.65 -8.32 36.21
N ASN A 403 27.65 -7.73 36.87
CA ASN A 403 27.67 -7.44 38.29
C ASN A 403 27.43 -8.69 39.17
N GLY A 404 27.01 -9.82 38.60
CA GLY A 404 26.72 -11.03 39.37
C GLY A 404 25.60 -10.85 40.41
N GLU A 405 24.64 -9.95 40.14
CA GLU A 405 23.56 -9.60 41.08
C GLU A 405 22.69 -10.79 41.48
N GLY A 406 22.44 -11.74 40.57
CA GLY A 406 21.69 -12.97 40.85
C GLY A 406 22.47 -14.06 41.58
N VAL A 407 23.81 -13.98 41.60
CA VAL A 407 24.69 -14.98 42.25
C VAL A 407 24.80 -14.73 43.74
N ARG A 408 24.84 -13.45 44.15
CA ARG A 408 24.97 -13.02 45.56
C ARG A 408 23.78 -13.39 46.45
N GLY A 409 22.64 -13.75 45.86
CA GLY A 409 21.44 -14.19 46.58
C GLY A 409 21.31 -15.71 46.74
N PHE A 410 22.20 -16.51 46.15
CA PHE A 410 22.11 -17.96 46.18
C PHE A 410 22.66 -18.50 47.52
N LYS A 411 21.77 -18.58 48.53
CA LYS A 411 22.02 -19.07 49.89
C LYS A 411 22.38 -20.56 50.01
N GLY A 412 22.93 -21.16 48.95
CA GLY A 412 23.01 -22.61 48.81
C GLY A 412 24.30 -23.26 49.32
N ARG A 413 25.45 -22.57 49.33
CA ARG A 413 26.74 -23.14 49.77
C ARG A 413 27.67 -22.02 50.21
N ASP A 414 28.06 -22.02 51.48
CA ASP A 414 29.02 -21.08 52.08
C ASP A 414 30.48 -21.27 51.60
N ASP A 415 30.68 -21.80 50.38
CA ASP A 415 32.01 -21.98 49.81
C ASP A 415 32.34 -20.82 48.85
N PRO A 416 33.28 -19.92 49.23
CA PRO A 416 33.70 -18.79 48.39
C PRO A 416 34.25 -19.20 47.02
N LYS A 417 34.70 -20.45 46.84
CA LYS A 417 35.12 -20.97 45.52
C LYS A 417 33.93 -21.11 44.57
N HIS A 418 32.80 -21.61 45.06
CA HIS A 418 31.59 -21.79 44.27
C HIS A 418 30.96 -20.45 43.87
N GLU A 419 31.03 -19.43 44.74
CA GLU A 419 30.60 -18.07 44.42
C GLU A 419 31.47 -17.45 43.31
N HIS A 420 32.79 -17.58 43.42
CA HIS A 420 33.73 -17.08 42.41
C HIS A 420 33.52 -17.75 41.04
N GLU A 421 33.32 -19.08 41.03
CA GLU A 421 33.02 -19.83 39.81
C GLU A 421 31.68 -19.40 39.19
N ALA A 422 30.65 -19.19 40.00
CA ALA A 422 29.34 -18.73 39.54
C ALA A 422 29.37 -17.29 38.99
N ILE A 423 30.10 -16.37 39.64
CA ILE A 423 30.33 -15.01 39.11
C ILE A 423 31.09 -15.08 37.78
N THR A 424 32.10 -15.95 37.68
CA THR A 424 32.89 -16.15 36.46
C THR A 424 32.04 -16.72 35.33
N ALA A 425 31.16 -17.70 35.62
CA ALA A 425 30.20 -18.24 34.66
C ALA A 425 29.19 -17.18 34.20
N SER A 426 28.69 -16.36 35.12
CA SER A 426 27.80 -15.22 34.82
C SER A 426 28.45 -14.18 33.91
N ARG A 427 29.70 -13.80 34.21
CA ARG A 427 30.49 -12.89 33.36
C ARG A 427 30.76 -13.48 31.97
N LYS A 428 31.02 -14.79 31.86
CA LYS A 428 31.13 -15.47 30.55
C LYS A 428 29.81 -15.40 29.77
N GLY A 429 28.67 -15.58 30.44
CA GLY A 429 27.33 -15.34 29.89
C GLY A 429 27.11 -13.92 29.38
N ALA A 430 27.63 -12.93 30.14
CA ALA A 430 27.54 -11.52 29.81
C ALA A 430 28.26 -11.13 28.52
N VAL A 431 29.17 -11.95 27.96
CA VAL A 431 29.92 -11.62 26.73
C VAL A 431 29.07 -11.77 25.45
N SER A 432 27.97 -12.53 25.49
CA SER A 432 27.11 -12.75 24.32
C SER A 432 26.13 -11.60 24.06
N PHE A 433 25.58 -10.97 25.12
CA PHE A 433 24.66 -9.84 25.01
C PHE A 433 25.27 -8.56 24.39
N PRO A 434 26.56 -8.25 24.58
CA PRO A 434 27.26 -7.17 23.90
C PRO A 434 27.25 -7.28 22.39
N ARG A 435 27.31 -8.50 21.87
CA ARG A 435 27.23 -8.77 20.44
C ARG A 435 25.82 -8.55 19.93
N LEU A 436 24.81 -8.98 20.68
CA LEU A 436 23.41 -8.68 20.38
C LEU A 436 23.15 -7.18 20.38
N ALA A 437 23.61 -6.45 21.40
CA ALA A 437 23.49 -5.00 21.50
C ALA A 437 24.14 -4.29 20.29
N THR A 438 25.36 -4.70 19.93
CA THR A 438 26.05 -4.19 18.74
C THR A 438 25.28 -4.52 17.45
N GLY A 439 24.80 -5.76 17.30
CA GLY A 439 24.06 -6.21 16.13
C GLY A 439 22.71 -5.50 15.96
N LEU A 440 22.01 -5.22 17.05
CA LEU A 440 20.78 -4.42 17.05
C LEU A 440 21.07 -3.01 16.50
N LEU A 441 22.09 -2.33 17.03
CA LEU A 441 22.43 -0.97 16.59
C LEU A 441 22.93 -0.94 15.13
N LEU A 442 23.81 -1.86 14.73
CA LEU A 442 24.26 -1.98 13.34
C LEU A 442 23.10 -2.22 12.37
N SER A 443 22.14 -3.08 12.77
CA SER A 443 20.93 -3.30 11.97
C SER A 443 20.06 -2.05 11.85
N CYS A 444 20.00 -1.22 12.89
CA CYS A 444 19.29 0.05 12.88
C CYS A 444 19.97 1.07 11.94
N ILE A 445 21.29 1.15 11.95
CA ILE A 445 22.07 2.01 11.03
C ILE A 445 21.75 1.63 9.57
N ARG A 446 21.81 0.34 9.27
CA ARG A 446 21.51 -0.20 7.94
C ARG A 446 20.07 0.15 7.52
N ASP A 447 19.10 -0.07 8.40
CA ASP A 447 17.69 0.17 8.06
C ASP A 447 17.35 1.66 7.97
N ALA A 448 18.06 2.52 8.71
CA ALA A 448 17.96 3.98 8.55
C ALA A 448 18.48 4.42 7.16
N GLN A 449 19.55 3.78 6.64
CA GLN A 449 20.02 4.02 5.28
C GLN A 449 19.02 3.54 4.23
N VAL A 450 18.41 2.35 4.43
CA VAL A 450 17.32 1.85 3.58
C VAL A 450 16.14 2.83 3.58
N MET A 451 15.77 3.35 4.76
CA MET A 451 14.72 4.34 4.95
C MET A 451 15.00 5.62 4.16
N ILE A 452 16.21 6.19 4.30
CA ILE A 452 16.65 7.36 3.54
C ILE A 452 16.56 7.08 2.03
N GLY A 453 17.10 5.96 1.56
CA GLY A 453 17.08 5.60 0.14
C GLY A 453 15.67 5.44 -0.43
N ARG A 454 14.76 4.80 0.31
CA ARG A 454 13.35 4.65 -0.09
C ARG A 454 12.61 5.99 -0.08
N ALA A 455 12.82 6.81 0.93
CA ALA A 455 12.20 8.13 1.05
C ALA A 455 12.67 9.08 -0.07
N SER A 456 13.97 9.08 -0.39
CA SER A 456 14.54 9.88 -1.49
C SER A 456 14.00 9.45 -2.85
N LYS A 457 13.92 8.14 -3.13
CA LYS A 457 13.34 7.61 -4.38
C LYS A 457 11.85 7.95 -4.56
N SER A 458 11.16 8.19 -3.45
CA SER A 458 9.72 8.46 -3.42
C SER A 458 9.40 9.94 -3.22
N GLU A 459 10.42 10.81 -3.22
CA GLU A 459 10.30 12.25 -3.05
C GLU A 459 9.59 12.66 -1.74
N LEU A 460 9.93 11.98 -0.63
CA LEU A 460 9.35 12.19 0.70
C LEU A 460 10.34 12.92 1.64
N PRO A 461 10.55 14.24 1.50
CA PRO A 461 11.62 14.98 2.19
C PRO A 461 11.54 14.90 3.71
N ARG A 462 10.32 14.95 4.28
CA ARG A 462 10.11 14.81 5.72
C ARG A 462 10.66 13.48 6.25
N LEU A 463 10.42 12.40 5.52
CA LEU A 463 10.87 11.08 5.94
C LEU A 463 12.37 10.88 5.66
N VAL A 464 12.95 11.57 4.67
CA VAL A 464 14.40 11.64 4.48
C VAL A 464 15.07 12.24 5.72
N LEU A 465 14.58 13.39 6.19
CA LEU A 465 15.10 14.05 7.40
C LEU A 465 14.94 13.16 8.64
N GLN A 466 13.77 12.56 8.81
CA GLN A 466 13.53 11.60 9.91
C GLN A 466 14.51 10.41 9.85
N GLY A 467 14.77 9.88 8.66
CA GLY A 467 15.75 8.80 8.49
C GLY A 467 17.18 9.22 8.85
N HIS A 468 17.58 10.44 8.50
CA HIS A 468 18.88 11.00 8.91
C HIS A 468 18.97 11.22 10.42
N PHE A 469 17.88 11.67 11.05
CA PHE A 469 17.81 11.82 12.50
C PHE A 469 17.92 10.47 13.24
N LEU A 470 17.15 9.46 12.80
CA LEU A 470 17.24 8.11 13.38
C LEU A 470 18.63 7.50 13.18
N TRP A 471 19.25 7.71 12.02
CA TRP A 471 20.63 7.30 11.78
C TRP A 471 21.59 7.93 12.78
N LEU A 472 21.45 9.24 13.04
CA LEU A 472 22.27 10.01 13.99
C LEU A 472 22.13 9.45 15.41
N ASP A 473 20.88 9.28 15.89
CA ASP A 473 20.59 8.75 17.22
C ASP A 473 21.19 7.34 17.41
N VAL A 474 21.00 6.45 16.43
CA VAL A 474 21.54 5.09 16.48
C VAL A 474 23.08 5.09 16.44
N ALA A 475 23.69 5.92 15.59
CA ALA A 475 25.15 6.03 15.49
C ALA A 475 25.75 6.49 16.83
N PHE A 476 25.15 7.51 17.45
CA PHE A 476 25.55 8.00 18.77
C PHE A 476 25.45 6.90 19.84
N ASN A 477 24.31 6.19 19.90
CA ASN A 477 24.13 5.08 20.83
C ASN A 477 25.20 3.99 20.62
N LEU A 478 25.58 3.71 19.38
CA LEU A 478 26.62 2.72 19.05
C LEU A 478 28.01 3.16 19.53
N THR A 479 28.38 4.41 19.28
CA THR A 479 29.65 5.00 19.73
C THR A 479 29.74 4.97 21.26
N ARG A 480 28.73 5.52 21.93
CA ARG A 480 28.65 5.55 23.40
C ARG A 480 28.76 4.15 23.98
N TYR A 481 28.00 3.21 23.41
CA TYR A 481 28.01 1.82 23.85
C TYR A 481 29.38 1.15 23.69
N LYS A 482 30.02 1.30 22.52
CA LYS A 482 31.37 0.74 22.27
C LYS A 482 32.40 1.30 23.25
N SER A 483 32.36 2.61 23.52
CA SER A 483 33.26 3.27 24.46
C SER A 483 33.06 2.75 25.89
N LEU A 484 31.82 2.65 26.37
CA LEU A 484 31.50 2.09 27.69
C LEU A 484 31.93 0.63 27.82
N TRP A 485 31.71 -0.16 26.77
CA TRP A 485 32.11 -1.57 26.77
C TRP A 485 33.63 -1.74 26.79
N ALA A 486 34.37 -0.90 26.04
CA ALA A 486 35.83 -0.92 26.05
C ALA A 486 36.39 -0.57 27.43
N LEU A 487 35.81 0.43 28.11
CA LEU A 487 36.19 0.80 29.47
C LEU A 487 35.91 -0.33 30.49
N ARG A 488 34.83 -1.10 30.32
CA ARG A 488 34.52 -2.25 31.20
C ARG A 488 35.52 -3.40 31.09
N GLN A 489 36.26 -3.50 29.98
CA GLN A 489 37.23 -4.57 29.72
C GLN A 489 38.62 -4.26 30.31
N LEU A 490 38.89 -3.02 30.70
CA LEU A 490 40.22 -2.57 31.10
C LEU A 490 40.32 -2.39 32.63
N PRO A 491 41.40 -2.87 33.27
CA PRO A 491 41.66 -2.60 34.67
C PRO A 491 42.33 -1.24 34.89
N GLY A 492 41.99 -0.57 36.01
CA GLY A 492 42.80 0.48 36.65
C GLY A 492 43.25 1.65 35.75
N GLU A 493 44.54 1.99 35.80
CA GLU A 493 45.17 3.13 35.11
C GLU A 493 45.06 3.04 33.58
N ALA A 494 45.08 1.84 32.99
CA ALA A 494 44.88 1.65 31.56
C ALA A 494 43.50 2.13 31.08
N ALA A 495 42.48 2.05 31.95
CA ALA A 495 41.16 2.59 31.66
C ALA A 495 41.14 4.13 31.68
N ALA A 496 41.99 4.78 32.48
CA ALA A 496 42.06 6.24 32.56
C ALA A 496 42.67 6.84 31.28
N THR A 497 43.80 6.31 30.81
CA THR A 497 44.43 6.73 29.54
C THR A 497 43.56 6.42 28.33
N MET A 498 42.86 5.28 28.33
CA MET A 498 41.93 4.97 27.23
C MET A 498 40.66 5.83 27.28
N ARG A 499 40.25 6.31 28.46
CA ARG A 499 39.08 7.19 28.61
C ARG A 499 39.28 8.51 27.86
N THR A 500 40.43 9.16 27.98
CA THR A 500 40.71 10.42 27.26
C THR A 500 40.68 10.22 25.75
N GLY A 501 41.31 9.15 25.24
CA GLY A 501 41.29 8.82 23.81
C GLY A 501 39.92 8.37 23.28
N LEU A 502 39.04 7.79 24.11
CA LEU A 502 37.66 7.46 23.75
C LEU A 502 36.76 8.69 23.74
N VAL A 503 36.95 9.61 24.68
CA VAL A 503 36.24 10.90 24.71
C VAL A 503 36.55 11.69 23.44
N HIS A 504 37.83 11.82 23.06
CA HIS A 504 38.22 12.51 21.83
C HIS A 504 37.56 11.92 20.58
N ARG A 505 37.65 10.59 20.39
CA ARG A 505 36.99 9.90 19.27
C ARG A 505 35.48 10.09 19.28
N SER A 506 34.86 10.10 20.45
CA SER A 506 33.42 10.35 20.57
C SER A 506 33.07 11.77 20.13
N VAL A 507 33.89 12.77 20.44
CA VAL A 507 33.69 14.17 20.00
C VAL A 507 33.82 14.28 18.48
N GLU A 508 34.83 13.64 17.89
CA GLU A 508 35.03 13.62 16.43
C GLU A 508 33.86 12.94 15.70
N GLU A 509 33.42 11.78 16.19
CA GLU A 509 32.28 11.05 15.60
C GLU A 509 30.98 11.85 15.73
N ARG A 510 30.76 12.56 16.85
CA ARG A 510 29.63 13.49 17.03
C ARG A 510 29.68 14.64 16.02
N ALA A 511 30.84 15.26 15.84
CA ALA A 511 31.03 16.35 14.88
C ALA A 511 30.79 15.88 13.43
N HIS A 512 31.26 14.67 13.09
CA HIS A 512 31.00 14.05 11.78
C HIS A 512 29.50 13.80 11.57
N CYS A 513 28.83 13.22 12.57
CA CYS A 513 27.39 12.95 12.52
C CYS A 513 26.56 14.23 12.36
N LYS A 514 26.88 15.28 13.14
CA LYS A 514 26.27 16.62 13.04
C LYS A 514 26.45 17.21 11.65
N THR A 515 27.67 17.18 11.10
CA THR A 515 27.97 17.70 9.76
C THR A 515 27.15 16.97 8.68
N ARG A 516 27.04 15.64 8.77
CA ARG A 516 26.22 14.84 7.84
C ARG A 516 24.74 15.22 7.91
N PHE A 517 24.20 15.41 9.11
CA PHE A 517 22.81 15.83 9.30
C PHE A 517 22.56 17.24 8.75
N LEU A 518 23.42 18.21 9.08
CA LEU A 518 23.31 19.58 8.58
C LEU A 518 23.43 19.64 7.05
N LYS A 519 24.28 18.81 6.44
CA LYS A 519 24.34 18.67 4.98
C LYS A 519 23.02 18.15 4.41
N ALA A 520 22.37 17.20 5.08
CA ALA A 520 21.06 16.70 4.63
C ALA A 520 19.96 17.78 4.73
N VAL A 521 19.98 18.60 5.79
CA VAL A 521 19.08 19.76 5.93
C VAL A 521 19.38 20.84 4.88
N GLY A 522 20.65 21.07 4.55
CA GLY A 522 21.07 22.06 3.55
C GLY A 522 20.65 21.72 2.11
N VAL A 523 20.38 20.45 1.81
CA VAL A 523 19.98 19.95 0.48
C VAL A 523 18.47 20.08 0.21
N LEU A 524 17.70 20.59 1.17
CA LEU A 524 16.26 20.82 0.99
C LEU A 524 15.98 21.87 -0.11
N SER A 525 15.03 21.58 -0.99
CA SER A 525 14.73 22.40 -2.16
C SER A 525 14.15 23.77 -1.78
N VAL A 526 14.25 24.75 -2.70
CA VAL A 526 13.69 26.10 -2.51
C VAL A 526 12.17 26.07 -2.27
N GLU A 527 11.46 25.12 -2.87
CA GLU A 527 10.02 24.91 -2.68
C GLU A 527 9.70 24.32 -1.29
N GLN A 528 10.55 23.44 -0.78
CA GLN A 528 10.42 22.86 0.57
C GLN A 528 10.65 23.92 1.65
N LYS A 529 11.51 24.91 1.40
CA LYS A 529 11.73 26.07 2.27
C LYS A 529 10.55 27.04 2.33
N LYS A 530 9.52 26.89 1.49
CA LYS A 530 8.28 27.69 1.56
C LYS A 530 7.17 27.02 2.37
N ASN A 531 7.37 25.77 2.81
CA ASN A 531 6.37 25.01 3.56
C ASN A 531 6.62 25.19 5.07
N GLU A 532 5.93 26.16 5.68
CA GLU A 532 6.06 26.50 7.11
C GLU A 532 5.96 25.30 8.07
N PRO A 533 4.95 24.40 7.99
CA PRO A 533 4.88 23.27 8.90
C PRO A 533 6.02 22.25 8.70
N PHE A 534 6.61 22.20 7.50
CA PHE A 534 7.80 21.39 7.26
C PHE A 534 9.06 22.02 7.88
N LEU A 535 9.22 23.35 7.79
CA LEU A 535 10.32 24.08 8.42
C LEU A 535 10.27 23.97 9.94
N ALA A 536 9.10 24.17 10.56
CA ALA A 536 8.94 24.06 12.01
C ALA A 536 9.33 22.66 12.53
N GLU A 537 8.95 21.60 11.82
CA GLU A 537 9.35 20.24 12.17
C GLU A 537 10.85 20.00 11.89
N ALA A 538 11.41 20.53 10.80
CA ALA A 538 12.84 20.44 10.52
C ALA A 538 13.70 21.15 11.58
N GLU A 539 13.26 22.32 12.05
CA GLU A 539 13.88 23.05 13.16
C GLU A 539 13.76 22.30 14.48
N LYS A 540 12.60 21.70 14.76
CA LYS A 540 12.42 20.83 15.93
C LYS A 540 13.37 19.62 15.87
N ILE A 541 13.47 18.95 14.72
CA ILE A 541 14.40 17.83 14.52
C ILE A 541 15.85 18.31 14.65
N ARG A 542 16.17 19.50 14.14
CA ARG A 542 17.48 20.12 14.31
C ARG A 542 17.81 20.38 15.78
N GLY A 543 16.89 20.96 16.55
CA GLY A 543 17.06 21.18 17.99
C GLY A 543 17.23 19.88 18.77
N LEU A 544 16.49 18.84 18.40
CA LEU A 544 16.68 17.49 18.97
C LEU A 544 18.05 16.90 18.61
N ALA A 545 18.51 17.09 17.36
CA ALA A 545 19.81 16.62 16.93
C ALA A 545 20.96 17.37 17.63
N GLU A 546 20.82 18.69 17.84
CA GLU A 546 21.75 19.49 18.63
C GLU A 546 21.79 19.00 20.09
N LYS A 547 20.62 18.79 20.71
CA LYS A 547 20.54 18.22 22.07
C LYS A 547 21.20 16.84 22.19
N ILE A 548 21.00 15.94 21.23
CA ILE A 548 21.65 14.61 21.21
C ILE A 548 23.17 14.71 21.09
N VAL A 549 23.67 15.73 20.38
CA VAL A 549 25.12 15.95 20.25
C VAL A 549 25.72 16.51 21.54
N ASP A 550 24.97 17.35 22.25
CA ASP A 550 25.40 17.98 23.49
C ASP A 550 25.36 17.00 24.69
N ASP A 551 24.32 16.15 24.79
CA ASP A 551 24.21 15.03 25.77
C ASP A 551 25.30 13.94 25.55
#